data_AF-A0A956S402-F1
#
_entry.id   AF-A0A956S402-F1
#
_cell.length_a   1.000
_cell.length_b   1.000
_cell.length_c   1.000
_cell.angle_alpha   90.00
_cell.angle_beta   90.00
_cell.angle_gamma   90.00
#
_symmetry.space_group_name_H-M   'P 1'
#
loop_
_entity.id
_entity.type
_entity.pdbx_description
1 polymer ?
#
loop_
_entity_poly.entity_id
_entity_poly.type
_entity_poly.pdbx_seq_one_letter_code
_entity_poly.pdbx_strand_id
1 'polypeptide(L)'
;MESIRELREKISKSSVAHFAPAHDKVVRRISIYFTWLLLHTPLSANAVTILQTIVGAAGAILLISPEYLTNLLGIFLLQFGYVLDCCDGEVARYRKQASVNGVFLDLIGHEIVIPFMYMGLALGEYLRTAHFEVLLLGFTTALFSLRFDISAMFQTVNTLFMKAENPSYNFDSLQKDTITTTTHLATSKPSWFRVLFRYPESMNVITILLIADIFFPVDLLGGYTFIYFFLLCYGILVPLARLYSIYSIFSKSDVAKRYSEILKRSVLHQKDAHKSPDTNR
;
A
#
# COMPACT_ATOMS: atom_id res chain seq x y z
N MET A 1 -5.20 32.84 -2.48
CA MET A 1 -5.25 31.36 -2.51
C MET A 1 -4.85 30.93 -3.90
N GLU A 2 -3.99 29.93 -4.01
CA GLU A 2 -3.45 29.52 -5.31
C GLU A 2 -4.52 28.82 -6.16
N SER A 3 -4.45 29.06 -7.47
CA SER A 3 -5.31 28.35 -8.42
C SER A 3 -4.94 26.86 -8.46
N ILE A 4 -5.87 25.99 -8.84
CA ILE A 4 -5.61 24.54 -9.00
C ILE A 4 -4.41 24.27 -9.92
N ARG A 5 -4.18 25.15 -10.90
CA ARG A 5 -3.05 25.08 -11.83
C ARG A 5 -1.71 25.30 -11.12
N GLU A 6 -1.61 26.31 -10.27
CA GLU A 6 -0.41 26.60 -9.47
C GLU A 6 -0.14 25.48 -8.46
N LEU A 7 -1.18 24.95 -7.83
CA LEU A 7 -1.08 23.79 -6.92
C LEU A 7 -0.51 22.57 -7.63
N ARG A 8 -1.00 22.27 -8.84
CA ARG A 8 -0.51 21.17 -9.67
C ARG A 8 0.95 21.37 -10.08
N GLU A 9 1.36 22.58 -10.44
CA GLU A 9 2.75 22.88 -10.79
C GLU A 9 3.70 22.69 -9.60
N LYS A 10 3.30 23.10 -8.39
CA LYS A 10 4.10 22.90 -7.18
C LYS A 10 4.27 21.43 -6.80
N ILE A 11 3.19 20.64 -6.87
CA ILE A 11 3.22 19.22 -6.52
C ILE A 11 3.99 18.41 -7.58
N SER A 12 3.82 18.73 -8.88
CA SER A 12 4.48 18.08 -10.01
C SER A 12 6.00 18.24 -10.02
N LYS A 13 6.54 19.32 -9.43
CA LYS A 13 8.00 19.57 -9.38
C LYS A 13 8.72 18.70 -8.36
N SER A 14 8.02 17.94 -7.52
CA SER A 14 8.65 17.03 -6.56
C SER A 14 9.14 15.73 -7.23
N SER A 15 10.40 15.36 -7.01
CA SER A 15 11.09 14.17 -7.58
C SER A 15 10.29 12.87 -7.46
N VAL A 16 9.52 12.70 -6.38
CA VAL A 16 8.72 11.50 -6.08
C VAL A 16 7.50 11.35 -7.02
N ALA A 17 6.92 12.44 -7.51
CA ALA A 17 5.75 12.37 -8.39
C ALA A 17 6.05 11.77 -9.78
N HIS A 18 7.31 11.84 -10.21
CA HIS A 18 7.74 11.34 -11.52
C HIS A 18 7.81 9.80 -11.58
N PHE A 19 8.12 9.16 -10.45
CA PHE A 19 8.28 7.70 -10.31
C PHE A 19 7.02 6.98 -9.80
N ALA A 20 5.92 7.71 -9.61
CA ALA A 20 4.65 7.10 -9.18
C ALA A 20 4.11 6.11 -10.24
N PRO A 21 3.58 4.93 -9.83
CA PRO A 21 2.90 4.00 -10.71
C PRO A 21 1.80 4.65 -11.56
N ALA A 22 1.42 4.01 -12.66
CA ALA A 22 0.42 4.57 -13.59
C ALA A 22 -0.95 4.81 -12.92
N HIS A 23 -1.36 3.96 -11.98
CA HIS A 23 -2.61 4.13 -11.23
C HIS A 23 -2.60 5.40 -10.36
N ASP A 24 -1.49 5.69 -9.68
CA ASP A 24 -1.32 6.90 -8.87
C ASP A 24 -1.46 8.17 -9.73
N LYS A 25 -0.99 8.12 -10.98
CA LYS A 25 -1.09 9.28 -11.90
C LYS A 25 -2.53 9.61 -12.27
N VAL A 26 -3.41 8.61 -12.32
CA VAL A 26 -4.84 8.83 -12.59
C VAL A 26 -5.51 9.42 -11.37
N VAL A 27 -5.32 8.80 -10.20
CA VAL A 27 -5.95 9.27 -8.95
C VAL A 27 -5.47 10.66 -8.57
N ARG A 28 -4.18 11.00 -8.80
CA ARG A 28 -3.65 12.35 -8.59
C ARG A 28 -4.28 13.45 -9.44
N ARG A 29 -4.93 13.09 -10.57
CA ARG A 29 -5.70 14.08 -11.35
C ARG A 29 -6.99 14.46 -10.64
N ILE A 30 -7.51 13.57 -9.79
CA ILE A 30 -8.76 13.73 -9.05
C ILE A 30 -8.47 14.25 -7.62
N SER A 31 -7.49 13.68 -6.93
CA SER A 31 -7.12 14.05 -5.56
C SER A 31 -6.76 15.54 -5.44
N ILE A 32 -6.22 16.15 -6.49
CA ILE A 32 -5.83 17.58 -6.47
C ILE A 32 -7.00 18.52 -6.14
N TYR A 33 -8.22 18.18 -6.55
CA TYR A 33 -9.41 18.98 -6.25
C TYR A 33 -9.80 18.85 -4.78
N PHE A 34 -9.73 17.64 -4.23
CA PHE A 34 -9.95 17.38 -2.81
C PHE A 34 -8.85 17.99 -1.95
N THR A 35 -7.60 17.91 -2.38
CA THR A 35 -6.46 18.59 -1.77
C THR A 35 -6.71 20.09 -1.72
N TRP A 36 -7.12 20.71 -2.83
CA TRP A 36 -7.46 22.13 -2.86
C TRP A 36 -8.52 22.48 -1.80
N LEU A 37 -9.58 21.68 -1.67
CA LEU A 37 -10.60 21.86 -0.62
C LEU A 37 -10.01 21.69 0.80
N LEU A 38 -9.23 20.64 1.04
CA LEU A 38 -8.58 20.37 2.32
C LEU A 38 -7.61 21.50 2.72
N LEU A 39 -6.97 22.15 1.75
CA LEU A 39 -6.09 23.29 2.02
C LEU A 39 -6.84 24.52 2.55
N HIS A 40 -8.17 24.61 2.38
CA HIS A 40 -9.02 25.64 3.00
C HIS A 40 -9.38 25.31 4.46
N THR A 41 -9.09 24.09 4.93
CA THR A 41 -9.32 23.66 6.31
C THR A 41 -8.02 23.71 7.11
N PRO A 42 -8.05 23.76 8.46
CA PRO A 42 -6.83 23.68 9.27
C PRO A 42 -6.21 22.27 9.36
N LEU A 43 -6.78 21.26 8.69
CA LEU A 43 -6.38 19.85 8.83
C LEU A 43 -4.92 19.63 8.39
N SER A 44 -4.09 19.06 9.28
CA SER A 44 -2.71 18.66 8.95
C SER A 44 -2.68 17.44 8.03
N ALA A 45 -1.55 17.16 7.38
CA ALA A 45 -1.38 15.95 6.58
C ALA A 45 -1.72 14.68 7.39
N ASN A 46 -1.20 14.57 8.61
CA ASN A 46 -1.50 13.43 9.49
C ASN A 46 -2.99 13.33 9.85
N ALA A 47 -3.71 14.46 9.98
CA ALA A 47 -5.16 14.43 10.21
C ALA A 47 -5.91 13.88 8.99
N VAL A 48 -5.44 14.18 7.77
CA VAL A 48 -5.96 13.58 6.53
C VAL A 48 -5.65 12.07 6.51
N THR A 49 -4.45 11.66 6.93
CA THR A 49 -4.07 10.23 7.06
C THR A 49 -4.99 9.48 8.05
N ILE A 50 -5.33 10.08 9.19
CA ILE A 50 -6.30 9.50 10.14
C ILE A 50 -7.68 9.42 9.52
N LEU A 51 -8.12 10.49 8.86
CA LEU A 51 -9.42 10.54 8.21
C LEU A 51 -9.56 9.44 7.13
N GLN A 52 -8.53 9.24 6.29
CA GLN A 52 -8.56 8.17 5.30
C GLN A 52 -8.68 6.79 5.95
N THR A 53 -8.01 6.58 7.09
CA THR A 53 -8.01 5.29 7.79
C THR A 53 -9.41 5.02 8.36
N ILE A 54 -10.05 6.04 8.96
CA ILE A 54 -11.42 5.94 9.48
C ILE A 54 -12.40 5.68 8.34
N VAL A 55 -12.29 6.41 7.23
CA VAL A 55 -13.15 6.24 6.05
C VAL A 55 -12.98 4.85 5.43
N GLY A 56 -11.73 4.38 5.28
CA GLY A 56 -11.44 3.04 4.78
C GLY A 56 -11.96 1.95 5.70
N ALA A 57 -11.78 2.08 7.01
CA ALA A 57 -12.31 1.13 8.00
C ALA A 57 -13.84 1.11 7.99
N ALA A 58 -14.50 2.26 7.91
CA ALA A 58 -15.95 2.35 7.76
C ALA A 58 -16.42 1.67 6.47
N GLY A 59 -15.71 1.89 5.35
CA GLY A 59 -15.98 1.20 4.09
C GLY A 59 -15.87 -0.32 4.20
N ALA A 60 -14.82 -0.82 4.85
CA ALA A 60 -14.64 -2.24 5.13
C ALA A 60 -15.75 -2.83 6.01
N ILE A 61 -16.22 -2.11 7.03
CA ILE A 61 -17.35 -2.54 7.88
C ILE A 61 -18.63 -2.66 7.06
N LEU A 62 -18.90 -1.74 6.13
CA LEU A 62 -20.08 -1.82 5.26
C LEU A 62 -20.05 -3.03 4.32
N LEU A 63 -18.87 -3.61 4.04
CA LEU A 63 -18.77 -4.85 3.27
C LEU A 63 -19.33 -6.07 4.00
N ILE A 64 -19.51 -5.99 5.34
CA ILE A 64 -20.13 -7.06 6.14
C ILE A 64 -21.61 -7.23 5.80
N SER A 65 -22.28 -6.19 5.30
CA SER A 65 -23.69 -6.31 4.96
C SER A 65 -23.91 -7.34 3.85
N PRO A 66 -24.94 -8.21 3.95
CA PRO A 66 -25.30 -9.10 2.84
C PRO A 66 -25.87 -8.33 1.64
N GLU A 67 -26.30 -7.08 1.84
CA GLU A 67 -26.92 -6.25 0.81
C GLU A 67 -25.89 -5.61 -0.13
N TYR A 68 -26.07 -5.82 -1.44
CA TYR A 68 -25.16 -5.27 -2.45
C TYR A 68 -25.09 -3.73 -2.46
N LEU A 69 -26.21 -3.04 -2.23
CA LEU A 69 -26.20 -1.57 -2.19
C LEU A 69 -25.34 -1.03 -1.04
N THR A 70 -25.42 -1.68 0.12
CA THR A 70 -24.57 -1.34 1.28
C THR A 70 -23.10 -1.65 0.98
N ASN A 71 -22.80 -2.76 0.30
CA ASN A 71 -21.44 -3.06 -0.14
C ASN A 71 -20.91 -2.05 -1.16
N LEU A 72 -21.74 -1.57 -2.10
CA LEU A 72 -21.34 -0.53 -3.06
C LEU A 72 -20.95 0.77 -2.34
N LEU A 73 -21.70 1.16 -1.30
CA LEU A 73 -21.30 2.29 -0.45
C LEU A 73 -19.98 2.01 0.28
N GLY A 74 -19.79 0.78 0.78
CA GLY A 74 -18.53 0.36 1.39
C GLY A 74 -17.32 0.49 0.47
N ILE A 75 -17.46 -0.02 -0.76
CA ILE A 75 -16.44 0.12 -1.81
C ILE A 75 -16.21 1.58 -2.19
N PHE A 76 -17.27 2.38 -2.31
CA PHE A 76 -17.13 3.80 -2.57
C PHE A 76 -16.30 4.50 -1.49
N LEU A 77 -16.55 4.19 -0.20
CA LEU A 77 -15.75 4.73 0.90
C LEU A 77 -14.29 4.26 0.86
N LEU A 78 -14.02 2.99 0.54
CA LEU A 78 -12.66 2.48 0.39
C LEU A 78 -11.90 3.19 -0.75
N GLN A 79 -12.54 3.35 -1.91
CA GLN A 79 -12.01 4.09 -3.06
C GLN A 79 -11.78 5.57 -2.71
N PHE A 80 -12.71 6.18 -1.98
CA PHE A 80 -12.57 7.55 -1.51
C PHE A 80 -11.43 7.69 -0.49
N GLY A 81 -11.25 6.70 0.39
CA GLY A 81 -10.09 6.59 1.28
C GLY A 81 -8.78 6.62 0.51
N TYR A 82 -8.68 5.85 -0.58
CA TYR A 82 -7.50 5.88 -1.45
C TYR A 82 -7.29 7.23 -2.18
N VAL A 83 -8.36 7.97 -2.47
CA VAL A 83 -8.23 9.36 -2.95
C VAL A 83 -7.65 10.26 -1.84
N LEU A 84 -8.08 10.08 -0.59
CA LEU A 84 -7.57 10.82 0.57
C LEU A 84 -6.10 10.47 0.88
N ASP A 85 -5.66 9.24 0.63
CA ASP A 85 -4.25 8.82 0.67
C ASP A 85 -3.38 9.72 -0.21
N CYS A 86 -3.81 9.90 -1.47
CA CYS A 86 -3.11 10.79 -2.38
C CYS A 86 -3.14 12.24 -1.88
N CYS A 87 -4.24 12.66 -1.24
CA CYS A 87 -4.39 14.01 -0.70
C CYS A 87 -3.45 14.27 0.48
N ASP A 88 -3.22 13.31 1.38
CA ASP A 88 -2.38 13.53 2.56
C ASP A 88 -0.93 13.90 2.16
N GLY A 89 -0.41 13.22 1.14
CA GLY A 89 0.93 13.47 0.61
C GLY A 89 0.98 14.79 -0.16
N GLU A 90 -0.10 15.16 -0.83
CA GLU A 90 -0.23 16.45 -1.51
C GLU A 90 -0.27 17.61 -0.51
N VAL A 91 -1.05 17.49 0.56
CA VAL A 91 -1.12 18.44 1.68
C VAL A 91 0.24 18.52 2.39
N ALA A 92 0.90 17.39 2.65
CA ALA A 92 2.22 17.33 3.28
C ALA A 92 3.26 18.09 2.45
N ARG A 93 3.26 17.93 1.12
CA ARG A 93 4.15 18.65 0.21
C ARG A 93 3.84 20.14 0.18
N TYR A 94 2.56 20.50 0.05
CA TYR A 94 2.14 21.90 -0.04
C TYR A 94 2.47 22.68 1.24
N ARG A 95 2.16 22.10 2.42
CA ARG A 95 2.39 22.73 3.73
C ARG A 95 3.80 22.51 4.27
N LYS A 96 4.67 21.79 3.54
CA LYS A 96 6.01 21.38 4.00
C LYS A 96 5.97 20.63 5.34
N GLN A 97 4.97 19.76 5.51
CA GLN A 97 4.71 18.95 6.70
C GLN A 97 5.10 17.47 6.53
N ALA A 98 5.89 17.13 5.50
CA ALA A 98 6.38 15.76 5.31
C ALA A 98 7.21 15.33 6.54
N SER A 99 6.87 14.18 7.13
CA SER A 99 7.51 13.68 8.35
C SER A 99 7.56 12.15 8.38
N VAL A 100 8.52 11.60 9.13
CA VAL A 100 8.61 10.14 9.36
C VAL A 100 7.36 9.62 10.08
N ASN A 101 6.81 10.41 11.01
CA ASN A 101 5.57 10.08 11.70
C ASN A 101 4.38 9.95 10.73
N GLY A 102 4.29 10.85 9.73
CA GLY A 102 3.25 10.76 8.70
C GLY A 102 3.39 9.49 7.86
N VAL A 103 4.60 9.14 7.42
CA VAL A 103 4.86 7.90 6.68
C VAL A 103 4.53 6.66 7.51
N PHE A 104 4.89 6.66 8.80
CA PHE A 104 4.57 5.55 9.71
C PHE A 104 3.06 5.40 9.93
N LEU A 105 2.36 6.51 10.11
CA LEU A 105 0.91 6.53 10.30
C LEU A 105 0.17 6.03 9.05
N ASP A 106 0.62 6.42 7.87
CA ASP A 106 0.10 5.95 6.59
C ASP A 106 0.25 4.43 6.43
N LEU A 107 1.44 3.90 6.75
CA LEU A 107 1.68 2.46 6.75
C LEU A 107 0.74 1.71 7.70
N ILE A 108 0.52 2.23 8.92
CA ILE A 108 -0.44 1.63 9.86
C ILE A 108 -1.85 1.63 9.27
N GLY A 109 -2.28 2.75 8.68
CA GLY A 109 -3.61 2.85 8.07
C GLY A 109 -3.84 1.77 7.02
N HIS A 110 -2.88 1.57 6.12
CA HIS A 110 -2.92 0.53 5.10
C HIS A 110 -2.95 -0.89 5.69
N GLU A 111 -2.14 -1.17 6.71
CA GLU A 111 -2.10 -2.49 7.38
C GLU A 111 -3.38 -2.77 8.20
N ILE A 112 -4.21 -1.75 8.50
CA ILE A 112 -5.53 -1.93 9.13
C ILE A 112 -6.62 -2.15 8.07
N VAL A 113 -6.70 -1.24 7.09
CA VAL A 113 -7.83 -1.20 6.15
C VAL A 113 -7.86 -2.42 5.22
N ILE A 114 -6.70 -2.88 4.73
CA ILE A 114 -6.64 -3.96 3.74
C ILE A 114 -7.13 -5.30 4.33
N PRO A 115 -6.65 -5.77 5.50
CA PRO A 115 -7.18 -6.98 6.13
C PRO A 115 -8.67 -6.85 6.48
N PHE A 116 -9.10 -5.68 6.96
CA PHE A 116 -10.50 -5.42 7.29
C PHE A 116 -11.39 -5.52 6.06
N MET A 117 -10.93 -5.02 4.91
CA MET A 117 -11.66 -5.15 3.63
C MET A 117 -11.89 -6.62 3.27
N TYR A 118 -10.85 -7.46 3.31
CA TYR A 118 -10.99 -8.89 2.99
C TYR A 118 -11.87 -9.64 4.00
N MET A 119 -11.73 -9.32 5.29
CA MET A 119 -12.57 -9.91 6.35
C MET A 119 -14.03 -9.49 6.23
N GLY A 120 -14.28 -8.20 6.01
CA GLY A 120 -15.62 -7.66 5.83
C GLY A 120 -16.32 -8.26 4.63
N LEU A 121 -15.61 -8.36 3.50
CA LEU A 121 -16.11 -8.99 2.28
C LEU A 121 -16.45 -10.47 2.50
N ALA A 122 -15.59 -11.22 3.18
CA ALA A 122 -15.82 -12.63 3.48
C ALA A 122 -17.01 -12.84 4.44
N LEU A 123 -17.14 -12.00 5.46
CA LEU A 123 -18.27 -12.08 6.38
C LEU A 123 -19.59 -11.74 5.68
N GLY A 124 -19.61 -10.69 4.85
CA GLY A 124 -20.80 -10.34 4.06
C GLY A 124 -21.18 -11.42 3.06
N GLU A 125 -20.20 -12.06 2.43
CA GLU A 125 -20.44 -13.20 1.53
C GLU A 125 -21.01 -14.40 2.29
N TYR A 126 -20.46 -14.74 3.45
CA TYR A 126 -21.01 -15.80 4.30
C TYR A 126 -22.45 -15.52 4.72
N LEU A 127 -22.76 -14.28 5.13
CA LEU A 127 -24.13 -13.90 5.50
C LEU A 127 -25.11 -13.96 4.32
N ARG A 128 -24.60 -13.85 3.08
CA ARG A 128 -25.40 -13.91 1.85
C ARG A 128 -25.63 -15.34 1.36
N THR A 129 -24.60 -16.19 1.37
CA THR A 129 -24.63 -17.51 0.71
C THR A 129 -24.52 -18.69 1.66
N ALA A 130 -24.19 -18.46 2.94
CA ALA A 130 -23.93 -19.48 3.97
C ALA A 130 -22.76 -20.43 3.69
N HIS A 131 -21.94 -20.15 2.67
CA HIS A 131 -20.72 -20.93 2.36
C HIS A 131 -19.63 -20.63 3.39
N PHE A 132 -19.40 -21.55 4.33
CA PHE A 132 -18.47 -21.33 5.44
C PHE A 132 -17.00 -21.18 4.99
N GLU A 133 -16.62 -21.83 3.90
CA GLU A 133 -15.25 -21.79 3.37
C GLU A 133 -14.76 -20.38 3.06
N VAL A 134 -15.66 -19.45 2.70
CA VAL A 134 -15.29 -18.06 2.39
C VAL A 134 -14.73 -17.33 3.61
N LEU A 135 -15.15 -17.71 4.82
CA LEU A 135 -14.59 -17.15 6.07
C LEU A 135 -13.13 -17.58 6.26
N LEU A 136 -12.83 -18.85 6.02
CA LEU A 136 -11.47 -19.36 6.11
C LEU A 136 -10.57 -18.70 5.06
N LEU A 137 -11.04 -18.63 3.82
CA LEU A 137 -10.33 -18.03 2.70
C LEU A 137 -10.15 -16.51 2.85
N GLY A 138 -11.17 -15.82 3.38
CA GLY A 138 -11.10 -14.41 3.73
C GLY A 138 -10.10 -14.14 4.85
N PHE A 139 -10.12 -14.95 5.90
CA PHE A 139 -9.17 -14.86 7.01
C PHE A 139 -7.73 -15.11 6.54
N THR A 140 -7.48 -16.15 5.74
CA THR A 140 -6.14 -16.41 5.19
C THR A 140 -5.68 -15.25 4.30
N THR A 141 -6.56 -14.72 3.45
CA THR A 141 -6.23 -13.55 2.62
C THR A 141 -5.88 -12.34 3.49
N ALA A 142 -6.70 -12.03 4.50
CA ALA A 142 -6.47 -10.92 5.43
C ALA A 142 -5.13 -11.07 6.15
N LEU A 143 -4.84 -12.26 6.70
CA LEU A 143 -3.59 -12.55 7.42
C LEU A 143 -2.35 -12.41 6.53
N PHE A 144 -2.39 -12.95 5.30
CA PHE A 144 -1.25 -12.91 4.38
C PHE A 144 -1.16 -11.60 3.56
N SER A 145 -2.17 -10.75 3.63
CA SER A 145 -2.11 -9.37 3.12
C SER A 145 -1.21 -8.49 3.99
N LEU A 146 -1.16 -8.75 5.29
CA LEU A 146 -0.26 -8.06 6.23
C LEU A 146 1.21 -8.21 5.80
N ARG A 147 1.97 -7.12 5.83
CA ARG A 147 3.37 -7.10 5.36
C ARG A 147 4.38 -7.31 6.47
N PHE A 148 4.21 -8.41 7.21
CA PHE A 148 5.15 -8.82 8.27
C PHE A 148 6.60 -8.93 7.80
N ASP A 149 6.83 -9.26 6.52
CA ASP A 149 8.16 -9.33 5.92
C ASP A 149 8.89 -7.97 5.96
N ILE A 150 8.18 -6.87 5.72
CA ILE A 150 8.76 -5.52 5.82
C ILE A 150 9.12 -5.20 7.28
N SER A 151 8.22 -5.49 8.21
CA SER A 151 8.45 -5.25 9.64
C SER A 151 9.67 -6.03 10.15
N ALA A 152 9.75 -7.32 9.82
CA ALA A 152 10.88 -8.17 10.16
C ALA A 152 12.20 -7.68 9.54
N MET A 153 12.16 -7.19 8.29
CA MET A 153 13.33 -6.56 7.65
C MET A 153 13.78 -5.31 8.40
N PHE A 154 12.89 -4.38 8.75
CA PHE A 154 13.24 -3.18 9.51
C PHE A 154 13.81 -3.50 10.89
N GLN A 155 13.23 -4.47 11.59
CA GLN A 155 13.74 -4.91 12.89
C GLN A 155 15.14 -5.52 12.77
N THR A 156 15.39 -6.27 11.70
CA THR A 156 16.71 -6.83 11.41
C THR A 156 17.71 -5.73 11.04
N VAL A 157 17.33 -4.74 10.23
CA VAL A 157 18.15 -3.53 9.96
C VAL A 157 18.55 -2.87 11.29
N ASN A 158 17.58 -2.62 12.16
CA ASN A 158 17.81 -1.97 13.46
C ASN A 158 18.75 -2.79 14.35
N THR A 159 18.54 -4.11 14.42
CA THR A 159 19.40 -5.03 15.17
C THR A 159 20.82 -5.05 14.61
N LEU A 160 20.98 -5.00 13.28
CA LEU A 160 22.29 -4.93 12.63
C LEU A 160 23.00 -3.60 12.90
N PHE A 161 22.29 -2.46 12.91
CA PHE A 161 22.89 -1.18 13.31
C PHE A 161 23.36 -1.19 14.76
N MET A 162 22.54 -1.69 15.69
CA MET A 162 22.94 -1.85 17.10
C MET A 162 24.12 -2.82 17.27
N LYS A 163 24.23 -3.85 16.42
CA LYS A 163 25.37 -4.78 16.41
C LYS A 163 26.59 -4.25 15.66
N ALA A 164 26.44 -3.33 14.71
CA ALA A 164 27.54 -2.70 14.00
C ALA A 164 28.25 -1.63 14.85
N GLU A 165 27.58 -1.06 15.84
CA GLU A 165 28.23 -0.32 16.93
C GLU A 165 29.06 -1.25 17.86
N ASN A 166 28.97 -2.56 17.67
CA ASN A 166 29.74 -3.57 18.39
C ASN A 166 31.04 -3.87 17.59
N PRO A 167 32.25 -3.62 18.15
CA PRO A 167 33.53 -3.71 17.41
C PRO A 167 33.86 -5.07 16.80
N SER A 168 33.16 -6.12 17.21
CA SER A 168 33.36 -7.50 16.76
C SER A 168 32.63 -7.85 15.44
N TYR A 169 31.82 -6.95 14.89
CA TYR A 169 31.03 -7.21 13.68
C TYR A 169 31.55 -6.41 12.48
N ASN A 170 32.18 -7.08 11.50
CA ASN A 170 32.86 -6.42 10.40
C ASN A 170 31.95 -6.27 9.15
N PHE A 171 31.62 -5.01 8.80
CA PHE A 171 30.76 -4.63 7.68
C PHE A 171 31.38 -4.83 6.29
N ASP A 172 32.71 -4.96 6.21
CA ASP A 172 33.45 -5.01 4.94
C ASP A 172 33.19 -6.29 4.13
N SER A 173 32.77 -7.37 4.78
CA SER A 173 32.41 -8.64 4.11
C SER A 173 31.12 -8.52 3.28
N LEU A 174 30.15 -7.72 3.73
CA LEU A 174 28.90 -7.46 3.00
C LEU A 174 29.13 -6.58 1.76
N GLN A 175 30.14 -5.70 1.78
CA GLN A 175 30.40 -4.75 0.71
C GLN A 175 31.06 -5.40 -0.52
N LYS A 176 31.87 -6.45 -0.34
CA LYS A 176 32.55 -7.18 -1.43
C LYS A 176 31.58 -7.99 -2.31
N ASP A 177 30.62 -8.69 -1.73
CA ASP A 177 29.61 -9.46 -2.50
C ASP A 177 28.57 -8.56 -3.18
N THR A 178 28.37 -7.35 -2.63
CA THR A 178 27.42 -6.35 -3.16
C THR A 178 27.85 -5.81 -4.52
N ILE A 179 29.14 -5.56 -4.76
CA ILE A 179 29.62 -4.94 -6.00
C ILE A 179 29.52 -5.90 -7.18
N THR A 180 29.81 -7.19 -6.97
CA THR A 180 29.79 -8.23 -8.02
C THR A 180 28.36 -8.61 -8.45
N THR A 181 27.39 -8.51 -7.53
CA THR A 181 25.99 -8.92 -7.77
C THR A 181 25.14 -7.80 -8.39
N THR A 182 25.49 -6.53 -8.13
CA THR A 182 24.71 -5.36 -8.62
C THR A 182 24.87 -5.16 -10.13
N THR A 183 26.03 -5.51 -10.71
CA THR A 183 26.30 -5.44 -12.16
C THR A 183 25.48 -6.43 -12.99
N HIS A 184 25.00 -7.54 -12.40
CA HIS A 184 24.34 -8.60 -13.15
C HIS A 184 22.80 -8.58 -13.14
N LEU A 185 22.14 -7.77 -12.31
CA LEU A 185 20.70 -7.91 -12.05
C LEU A 185 19.92 -6.58 -12.14
N ALA A 186 20.13 -5.86 -13.24
CA ALA A 186 19.28 -4.75 -13.64
C ALA A 186 17.93 -5.25 -14.19
N THR A 187 16.85 -4.67 -13.65
CA THR A 187 15.52 -4.50 -14.26
C THR A 187 14.79 -5.76 -14.77
N SER A 188 14.10 -6.50 -13.89
CA SER A 188 12.94 -7.27 -14.35
C SER A 188 11.67 -6.45 -14.13
N LYS A 189 10.90 -6.20 -15.21
CA LYS A 189 9.55 -5.64 -15.09
C LYS A 189 8.71 -6.57 -14.20
N PRO A 190 7.90 -6.05 -13.26
CA PRO A 190 7.00 -6.92 -12.51
C PRO A 190 6.08 -7.64 -13.50
N SER A 191 6.01 -8.96 -13.41
CA SER A 191 5.04 -9.75 -14.20
C SER A 191 3.64 -9.20 -13.93
N TRP A 192 2.85 -8.98 -14.98
CA TRP A 192 1.48 -8.45 -14.92
C TRP A 192 0.61 -9.23 -13.91
N PHE A 193 0.87 -10.53 -13.75
CA PHE A 193 0.21 -11.39 -12.77
C PHE A 193 0.40 -10.89 -11.33
N ARG A 194 1.59 -10.35 -10.98
CA ARG A 194 1.87 -9.81 -9.63
C ARG A 194 1.19 -8.46 -9.38
N VAL A 195 0.73 -7.77 -10.42
CA VAL A 195 0.07 -6.47 -10.31
C VAL A 195 -1.36 -6.62 -9.81
N LEU A 196 -2.05 -7.72 -10.15
CA LEU A 196 -3.43 -7.98 -9.71
C LEU A 196 -3.57 -8.17 -8.20
N PHE A 197 -2.51 -8.64 -7.53
CA PHE A 197 -2.51 -8.88 -6.08
C PHE A 197 -2.06 -7.67 -5.25
N ARG A 198 -1.89 -6.50 -5.88
CA ARG A 198 -1.54 -5.27 -5.19
C ARG A 198 -2.78 -4.46 -4.85
N TYR A 199 -2.66 -3.67 -3.78
CA TYR A 199 -3.60 -2.58 -3.52
C TYR A 199 -3.12 -1.35 -4.31
N PRO A 200 -4.01 -0.61 -5.00
CA PRO A 200 -5.48 -0.69 -4.98
C PRO A 200 -6.11 -1.66 -6.00
N GLU A 201 -5.32 -2.40 -6.78
CA GLU A 201 -5.84 -3.24 -7.87
C GLU A 201 -6.84 -4.30 -7.40
N SER A 202 -6.61 -4.94 -6.26
CA SER A 202 -7.55 -5.92 -5.69
C SER A 202 -8.90 -5.29 -5.33
N MET A 203 -8.91 -4.04 -4.82
CA MET A 203 -10.13 -3.28 -4.54
C MET A 203 -10.92 -2.97 -5.83
N ASN A 204 -10.22 -2.67 -6.93
CA ASN A 204 -10.86 -2.47 -8.24
C ASN A 204 -11.49 -3.76 -8.77
N VAL A 205 -10.83 -4.90 -8.59
CA VAL A 205 -11.41 -6.21 -8.95
C VAL A 205 -12.67 -6.46 -8.14
N ILE A 206 -12.62 -6.29 -6.80
CA ILE A 206 -13.80 -6.45 -5.93
C ILE A 206 -14.95 -5.54 -6.38
N THR A 207 -14.66 -4.29 -6.77
CA THR A 207 -15.66 -3.34 -7.27
C THR A 207 -16.40 -3.89 -8.49
N ILE A 208 -15.66 -4.40 -9.49
CA ILE A 208 -16.24 -4.95 -10.71
C ILE A 208 -17.09 -6.19 -10.41
N LEU A 209 -16.60 -7.07 -9.53
CA LEU A 209 -17.30 -8.30 -9.19
C LEU A 209 -18.58 -8.06 -8.37
N LEU A 210 -18.57 -7.12 -7.42
CA LEU A 210 -19.78 -6.71 -6.71
C LEU A 210 -20.84 -6.12 -7.65
N ILE A 211 -20.42 -5.33 -8.63
CA ILE A 211 -21.35 -4.83 -9.66
C ILE A 211 -21.90 -6.00 -10.48
N ALA A 212 -21.05 -6.96 -10.86
CA ALA A 212 -21.50 -8.15 -11.57
C ALA A 212 -22.52 -8.96 -10.74
N ASP A 213 -22.30 -9.16 -9.44
CA ASP A 213 -23.21 -9.90 -8.56
C ASP A 213 -24.60 -9.26 -8.42
N ILE A 214 -24.72 -7.94 -8.66
CA ILE A 214 -26.03 -7.28 -8.74
C ILE A 214 -26.81 -7.71 -9.98
N PHE A 215 -26.12 -7.91 -11.11
CA PHE A 215 -26.74 -8.31 -12.37
C PHE A 215 -26.92 -9.83 -12.50
N PHE A 216 -26.14 -10.61 -11.77
CA PHE A 216 -26.16 -12.08 -11.79
C PHE A 216 -26.48 -12.62 -10.39
N PRO A 217 -27.79 -12.75 -10.04
CA PRO A 217 -28.20 -13.14 -8.69
C PRO A 217 -27.76 -14.57 -8.35
N VAL A 218 -27.68 -14.84 -7.05
CA VAL A 218 -27.17 -16.10 -6.46
C VAL A 218 -27.85 -17.35 -7.04
N ASP A 219 -29.16 -17.28 -7.31
CA ASP A 219 -29.93 -18.39 -7.88
C ASP A 219 -29.47 -18.78 -9.29
N LEU A 220 -29.02 -17.80 -10.08
CA LEU A 220 -28.56 -18.02 -11.46
C LEU A 220 -27.21 -18.75 -11.51
N LEU A 221 -26.38 -18.57 -10.49
CA LEU A 221 -25.05 -19.16 -10.37
C LEU A 221 -25.04 -20.39 -9.46
N GLY A 222 -26.21 -20.98 -9.17
CA GLY A 222 -26.32 -22.22 -8.39
C GLY A 222 -25.92 -22.08 -6.93
N GLY A 223 -26.18 -20.91 -6.32
CA GLY A 223 -25.83 -20.65 -4.92
C GLY A 223 -24.51 -19.92 -4.71
N TYR A 224 -23.80 -19.56 -5.79
CA TYR A 224 -22.49 -18.91 -5.74
C TYR A 224 -22.54 -17.47 -6.27
N THR A 225 -21.53 -16.67 -5.94
CA THR A 225 -21.34 -15.30 -6.43
C THR A 225 -19.97 -15.17 -7.10
N PHE A 226 -19.76 -14.10 -7.86
CA PHE A 226 -18.43 -13.74 -8.34
C PHE A 226 -17.48 -13.41 -7.18
N ILE A 227 -17.98 -12.81 -6.11
CA ILE A 227 -17.20 -12.58 -4.88
C ILE A 227 -16.77 -13.89 -4.20
N TYR A 228 -17.62 -14.92 -4.20
CA TYR A 228 -17.25 -16.25 -3.74
C TYR A 228 -16.03 -16.79 -4.51
N PHE A 229 -16.09 -16.78 -5.85
CA PHE A 229 -14.97 -17.27 -6.68
C PHE A 229 -13.71 -16.42 -6.49
N PHE A 230 -13.85 -15.11 -6.30
CA PHE A 230 -12.74 -14.24 -5.96
C PHE A 230 -12.07 -14.64 -4.65
N LEU A 231 -12.85 -14.85 -3.58
CA LEU A 231 -12.33 -15.26 -2.28
C LEU A 231 -11.68 -16.65 -2.35
N LEU A 232 -12.25 -17.58 -3.12
CA LEU A 232 -11.66 -18.89 -3.38
C LEU A 232 -10.28 -18.78 -4.05
N CYS A 233 -10.17 -17.99 -5.11
CA CYS A 233 -8.91 -17.78 -5.80
C CYS A 233 -7.90 -17.01 -4.94
N TYR A 234 -8.29 -15.88 -4.34
CA TYR A 234 -7.37 -15.03 -3.58
C TYR A 234 -6.94 -15.66 -2.26
N GLY A 235 -7.83 -16.40 -1.59
CA GLY A 235 -7.54 -17.15 -0.37
C GLY A 235 -6.46 -18.21 -0.53
N ILE A 236 -6.21 -18.67 -1.75
CA ILE A 236 -5.13 -19.61 -2.09
C ILE A 236 -3.92 -18.87 -2.66
N LEU A 237 -4.14 -17.96 -3.62
CA LEU A 237 -3.06 -17.31 -4.37
C LEU A 237 -2.27 -16.31 -3.54
N VAL A 238 -2.91 -15.53 -2.64
CA VAL A 238 -2.22 -14.53 -1.81
C VAL A 238 -1.25 -15.19 -0.83
N PRO A 239 -1.63 -16.22 -0.05
CA PRO A 239 -0.68 -16.95 0.79
C PRO A 239 0.47 -17.57 -0.01
N LEU A 240 0.19 -18.23 -1.13
CA LEU A 240 1.24 -18.83 -1.97
C LEU A 240 2.21 -17.78 -2.51
N ALA A 241 1.70 -16.64 -3.00
CA ALA A 241 2.51 -15.53 -3.48
C ALA A 241 3.39 -14.95 -2.35
N ARG A 242 2.85 -14.86 -1.13
CA ARG A 242 3.61 -14.37 0.03
C ARG A 242 4.69 -15.36 0.45
N LEU A 243 4.37 -16.65 0.56
CA LEU A 243 5.34 -17.70 0.89
C LEU A 243 6.44 -17.78 -0.16
N TYR A 244 6.10 -17.67 -1.44
CA TYR A 244 7.08 -17.58 -2.52
C TYR A 244 7.95 -16.32 -2.40
N SER A 245 7.37 -15.16 -2.06
CA SER A 245 8.12 -13.92 -1.83
C SER A 245 9.14 -14.12 -0.70
N ILE A 246 8.72 -14.68 0.43
CA ILE A 246 9.58 -15.00 1.58
C ILE A 246 10.67 -15.99 1.15
N TYR A 247 10.31 -17.11 0.52
CA TYR A 247 11.27 -18.09 0.01
C TYR A 247 12.29 -17.47 -0.94
N SER A 248 11.84 -16.61 -1.87
CA SER A 248 12.72 -15.95 -2.83
C SER A 248 13.74 -15.01 -2.17
N ILE A 249 13.35 -14.35 -1.07
CA ILE A 249 14.25 -13.52 -0.27
C ILE A 249 15.37 -14.38 0.33
N PHE A 250 15.03 -15.54 0.93
CA PHE A 250 16.00 -16.42 1.56
C PHE A 250 16.88 -17.21 0.57
N SER A 251 16.28 -17.76 -0.49
CA SER A 251 16.98 -18.69 -1.40
C SER A 251 17.96 -18.01 -2.36
N LYS A 252 17.84 -16.70 -2.60
CA LYS A 252 18.66 -15.97 -3.58
C LYS A 252 19.73 -15.06 -2.96
N SER A 253 19.95 -15.12 -1.65
CA SER A 253 20.79 -14.13 -0.94
C SER A 253 20.38 -12.66 -1.20
N ASP A 254 19.13 -12.44 -1.65
CA ASP A 254 18.55 -11.13 -1.97
C ASP A 254 18.33 -10.27 -0.72
N VAL A 255 18.43 -10.88 0.47
CA VAL A 255 18.52 -10.24 1.77
C VAL A 255 19.60 -9.16 1.70
N ALA A 256 20.87 -9.54 1.54
CA ALA A 256 22.01 -8.61 1.51
C ALA A 256 21.87 -7.52 0.43
N LYS A 257 21.31 -7.88 -0.74
CA LYS A 257 21.03 -6.94 -1.83
C LYS A 257 20.01 -5.86 -1.43
N ARG A 258 18.85 -6.26 -0.88
CA ARG A 258 17.84 -5.31 -0.37
C ARG A 258 18.36 -4.45 0.78
N TYR A 259 19.17 -5.00 1.68
CA TYR A 259 19.85 -4.22 2.72
C TYR A 259 20.77 -3.17 2.13
N SER A 260 21.59 -3.53 1.14
CA SER A 260 22.52 -2.61 0.49
C SER A 260 21.80 -1.47 -0.26
N GLU A 261 20.63 -1.73 -0.86
CA GLU A 261 19.82 -0.70 -1.52
C GLU A 261 19.21 0.28 -0.51
N ILE A 262 18.70 -0.23 0.62
CA ILE A 262 18.15 0.59 1.71
C ILE A 262 19.25 1.48 2.30
N LEU A 263 20.43 0.92 2.57
CA LEU A 263 21.59 1.63 3.13
C LEU A 263 22.19 2.65 2.15
N LYS A 264 22.32 2.32 0.86
CA LYS A 264 22.81 3.27 -0.14
C LYS A 264 21.88 4.48 -0.28
N ARG A 265 20.56 4.26 -0.24
CA ARG A 265 19.57 5.35 -0.29
C ARG A 265 19.61 6.25 0.94
N SER A 266 19.87 5.71 2.14
CA SER A 266 19.99 6.52 3.35
C SER A 266 21.29 7.33 3.42
N VAL A 267 22.42 6.75 2.99
CA VAL A 267 23.74 7.42 2.99
C VAL A 267 23.83 8.49 1.89
N LEU A 268 23.24 8.29 0.71
CA LEU A 268 23.19 9.30 -0.35
C LEU A 268 22.38 10.54 0.07
N HIS A 269 21.27 10.35 0.80
CA HIS A 269 20.49 11.48 1.32
C HIS A 269 21.22 12.30 2.40
N GLN A 270 22.11 11.71 3.19
CA GLN A 270 22.96 12.46 4.13
C GLN A 270 23.98 13.36 3.41
N LYS A 271 24.55 12.92 2.27
CA LYS A 271 25.48 13.72 1.48
C LYS A 271 24.82 14.89 0.76
N ASP A 272 23.57 14.75 0.33
CA ASP A 272 22.82 15.84 -0.28
C ASP A 272 22.27 16.84 0.75
N ALA A 273 21.93 16.39 1.96
CA ALA A 273 21.54 17.28 3.07
C ALA A 273 22.70 18.16 3.58
N HIS A 274 23.94 17.71 3.46
CA HIS A 274 25.15 18.52 3.75
C HIS A 274 25.60 19.40 2.57
N LYS A 275 24.88 19.42 1.45
CA LYS A 275 25.16 20.27 0.29
C LYS A 275 24.10 21.36 0.06
N SER A 276 23.35 21.77 1.09
CA SER A 276 22.68 23.08 1.05
C SER A 276 23.75 24.16 1.28
N PRO A 277 24.10 24.99 0.29
CA PRO A 277 25.11 26.00 0.47
C PRO A 277 24.54 27.12 1.32
N ASP A 278 25.16 27.29 2.48
CA ASP A 278 25.27 28.56 3.17
C ASP A 278 25.83 29.59 2.17
N THR A 279 24.96 30.34 1.50
CA THR A 279 25.35 31.54 0.74
C THR A 279 24.20 32.54 0.67
N ASN A 280 24.57 33.79 0.99
CA ASN A 280 23.87 35.07 0.93
C ASN A 280 23.02 35.38 2.17
N ARG A 281 23.50 36.17 3.14
CA ARG A 281 24.08 37.53 3.03
C ARG A 281 23.24 38.46 2.16
#